data_AF-A0A537KG03-F1
#
_entry.id   AF-A0A537KG03-F1
#
_cell.length_a   1.000
_cell.length_b   1.000
_cell.length_c   1.000
_cell.angle_alpha   90.00
_cell.angle_beta   90.00
_cell.angle_gamma   90.00
#
_symmetry.space_group_name_H-M   'P 1'
#
loop_
_entity.id
_entity.type
_entity.pdbx_description
1 polymer ?
#
loop_
_entity_poly.entity_id
_entity_poly.type
_entity_poly.pdbx_seq_one_letter_code
_entity_poly.pdbx_strand_id
1 'polypeptide(L)' 'MGNLFERSDNFPFALKGIPAHTIMCSDDSNPCYHKTCDDFKTIDIKNMTTIIRAIAQGSQSLIDARDTPTRINTNQLR' A
#
# COMPACT_ATOMS: atom_id res chain seq x y z
N MET A 1 14.67 6.88 10.67
CA MET A 1 13.94 6.16 9.61
C MET A 1 12.50 6.63 9.66
N GLY A 2 12.00 7.24 8.59
CA GLY A 2 10.63 7.75 8.55
C GLY A 2 9.62 6.62 8.39
N ASN A 3 8.38 6.85 8.82
CA ASN A 3 7.29 5.90 8.63
C ASN A 3 7.05 5.69 7.12
N LEU A 4 7.12 4.44 6.64
CA LEU A 4 6.98 4.11 5.21
C LEU A 4 5.62 4.56 4.66
N PHE A 5 4.59 4.56 5.50
CA PHE A 5 3.25 5.05 5.15
C PHE A 5 3.26 6.54 4.78
N GLU A 6 3.99 7.38 5.52
CA GLU A 6 4.03 8.84 5.32
C GLU A 6 4.75 9.26 4.04
N ARG A 7 5.58 8.36 3.50
CA ARG A 7 6.43 8.59 2.33
C ARG A 7 5.80 8.11 1.02
N SER A 8 4.56 7.64 1.06
CA SER A 8 3.83 7.14 -0.10
C SER A 8 2.73 8.11 -0.53
N ASP A 9 2.28 8.00 -1.77
CA ASP A 9 1.31 8.92 -2.40
C ASP A 9 -0.05 8.94 -1.70
N ASN A 10 -0.35 7.90 -0.93
CA ASN A 10 -1.61 7.77 -0.21
C ASN A 10 -1.68 8.63 1.09
N PHE A 11 -0.54 9.10 1.61
CA PHE A 11 -0.52 9.83 2.89
C PHE A 11 -1.26 11.18 2.88
N PRO A 12 -1.16 12.04 1.84
CA PRO A 12 -1.95 13.27 1.77
C PRO A 12 -3.47 13.05 1.81
N PHE A 13 -3.95 11.86 1.41
CA PHE A 13 -5.37 11.50 1.54
C PHE A 13 -5.72 11.19 3.00
N ALA A 14 -4.86 10.45 3.70
CA ALA A 14 -5.01 10.18 5.14
C ALA A 14 -5.09 11.47 5.95
N LEU A 15 -4.23 12.46 5.66
CA LEU A 15 -4.26 13.79 6.30
C LEU A 15 -5.58 14.54 6.09
N LYS A 16 -6.34 14.21 5.04
CA LYS A 16 -7.69 14.75 4.78
C LYS A 16 -8.80 13.88 5.39
N GLY A 17 -8.45 12.88 6.20
CA GLY A 17 -9.38 11.93 6.80
C GLY A 17 -9.91 10.91 5.81
N ILE A 18 -9.34 10.76 4.61
CA ILE A 18 -9.75 9.72 3.66
C ILE A 18 -9.02 8.42 4.07
N PRO A 19 -9.74 7.30 4.27
CA PRO A 19 -9.10 6.00 4.53
C PRO A 19 -8.11 5.66 3.42
N ALA A 20 -6.86 5.39 3.79
CA ALA A 20 -5.76 5.18 2.87
C ALA A 20 -4.80 4.14 3.43
N HIS A 21 -4.31 3.24 2.58
CA HIS A 21 -3.39 2.17 2.96
C HIS A 21 -2.30 2.04 1.90
N THR A 22 -1.11 1.61 2.32
CA THR A 22 -0.02 1.22 1.43
C THR A 22 0.13 -0.30 1.52
N ILE A 23 0.04 -0.99 0.38
CA ILE A 23 0.41 -2.41 0.28
C ILE A 23 1.78 -2.45 -0.37
N MET A 24 2.77 -2.92 0.37
CA MET A 24 4.17 -2.85 -0.03
C MET A 24 4.84 -4.21 0.18
N CYS A 25 5.65 -4.62 -0.80
CA CYS A 25 6.23 -5.97 -0.85
C CYS A 25 7.74 -5.98 -0.54
N SER A 26 8.30 -4.82 -0.22
CA SER A 26 9.70 -4.60 0.16
C SER A 26 9.82 -3.30 0.94
N ASP A 27 10.81 -3.12 1.81
CA ASP A 27 11.04 -1.86 2.53
C ASP A 27 12.41 -1.26 2.22
N ASP A 28 12.82 -0.25 3.00
CA ASP A 28 14.13 0.39 2.87
C ASP A 28 15.31 -0.59 3.09
N SER A 29 15.08 -1.80 3.64
CA SER A 29 16.11 -2.83 3.81
C SER A 29 16.35 -3.66 2.55
N ASN A 30 15.50 -3.54 1.52
CA ASN A 30 15.71 -4.24 0.26
C ASN A 30 17.03 -3.76 -0.39
N PRO A 31 17.99 -4.67 -0.66
CA PRO A 31 19.29 -4.31 -1.23
C PRO A 31 19.21 -3.60 -2.58
N CYS A 32 18.13 -3.78 -3.35
CA CYS A 32 17.94 -3.17 -4.65
C CYS A 32 17.09 -1.89 -4.65
N TYR A 33 16.50 -1.49 -3.52
CA TYR A 33 15.71 -0.26 -3.45
C TYR A 33 16.56 0.98 -3.80
N HIS A 34 16.07 1.83 -4.72
CA HIS A 34 16.79 2.97 -5.31
C HIS A 34 18.15 2.62 -5.96
N LYS A 35 18.29 1.41 -6.50
CA LYS A 35 19.49 0.98 -7.23
C LYS A 35 19.13 0.44 -8.60
N THR A 36 20.13 0.36 -9.47
CA THR A 36 19.99 -0.17 -10.83
C THR A 36 19.65 -1.66 -10.89
N CYS A 37 19.77 -2.39 -9.78
CA CYS A 37 19.34 -3.79 -9.70
C CYS A 37 17.84 -3.96 -9.41
N ASP A 38 17.09 -2.87 -9.16
CA ASP A 38 15.62 -2.90 -9.13
C ASP A 38 15.10 -3.09 -10.56
N ASP A 39 15.04 -4.35 -10.97
CA ASP A 39 14.79 -4.78 -12.34
C ASP A 39 13.76 -5.91 -12.33
N PHE A 40 13.14 -6.19 -13.48
CA PHE A 40 12.21 -7.29 -13.64
C PHE A 40 12.74 -8.63 -13.09
N LYS A 41 14.05 -8.87 -13.23
CA LYS A 41 14.70 -10.09 -12.75
C LYS A 41 14.63 -10.28 -11.22
N THR A 42 14.44 -9.21 -10.45
CA THR A 42 14.32 -9.29 -8.98
C THR A 42 12.88 -9.49 -8.50
N ILE A 43 11.91 -9.57 -9.42
CA ILE A 43 10.50 -9.75 -9.06
C ILE A 43 10.19 -11.23 -8.80
N ASP A 44 9.70 -11.54 -7.60
CA ASP A 44 9.03 -12.81 -7.33
C ASP A 44 7.62 -12.81 -7.95
N ILE A 45 7.51 -13.39 -9.14
CA ILE A 45 6.25 -13.45 -9.91
C ILE A 45 5.14 -14.21 -9.17
N LYS A 46 5.48 -15.26 -8.43
CA LYS A 46 4.48 -16.06 -7.70
C LYS A 46 3.90 -15.26 -6.55
N ASN A 47 4.77 -14.57 -5.79
CA ASN A 47 4.33 -13.67 -4.73
C ASN A 47 3.49 -12.51 -5.29
N MET A 48 3.98 -11.85 -6.35
CA MET A 48 3.27 -10.74 -7.00
C MET A 48 1.86 -11.15 -7.46
N THR A 49 1.73 -12.32 -8.09
CA THR A 49 0.43 -12.84 -8.53
C THR A 49 -0.51 -13.10 -7.36
N THR A 50 0.02 -13.57 -6.22
CA THR A 50 -0.76 -13.81 -5.00
C THR A 50 -1.28 -12.50 -4.42
N ILE A 51 -0.43 -11.47 -4.36
CA ILE A 51 -0.81 -10.14 -3.89
C ILE A 51 -1.88 -9.50 -4.79
N ILE A 52 -1.73 -9.60 -6.13
CA ILE A 52 -2.73 -9.11 -7.08
C ILE A 52 -4.10 -9.74 -6.83
N ARG A 53 -4.15 -11.07 -6.64
CA ARG A 53 -5.40 -11.77 -6.31
C ARG A 53 -5.98 -11.35 -4.96
N ALA A 54 -5.13 -11.17 -3.96
CA ALA A 54 -5.57 -10.72 -2.63
C ALA A 54 -6.14 -9.30 -2.67
N ILE A 55 -5.53 -8.38 -3.42
CA ILE A 55 -6.05 -7.00 -3.61
C ILE A 55 -7.41 -7.05 -4.31
N ALA A 56 -7.55 -7.86 -5.37
CA ALA A 56 -8.81 -8.01 -6.08
C ALA A 56 -9.92 -8.52 -5.15
N GLN A 57 -9.64 -9.57 -4.36
CA GLN A 57 -10.59 -10.12 -3.40
C GLN A 57 -10.93 -9.13 -2.28
N GLY A 58 -9.92 -8.45 -1.70
CA GLY A 58 -10.10 -7.48 -0.62
C GLY A 58 -10.85 -6.21 -1.05
N SER A 59 -10.81 -5.88 -2.33
CA SER A 59 -11.51 -4.71 -2.89
C SER A 59 -12.97 -5.00 -3.25
N GLN A 60 -13.39 -6.27 -3.24
CA GLN A 60 -14.72 -6.67 -3.73
C GLN A 60 -15.87 -6.04 -2.94
N SER A 61 -15.79 -5.99 -1.60
CA SER A 61 -16.86 -5.39 -0.79
C SER A 61 -17.02 -3.89 -0.99
N LEU A 62 -15.92 -3.18 -1.29
CA LEU A 62 -15.92 -1.76 -1.64
C LEU A 62 -16.56 -1.54 -3.01
N ILE A 63 -16.22 -2.38 -4.00
CA ILE A 63 -16.80 -2.33 -5.36
C ILE A 63 -18.31 -2.62 -5.32
N ASP A 64 -18.72 -3.61 -4.51
CA ASP A 64 -20.12 -3.99 -4.33
C ASP A 64 -20.91 -2.99 -3.46
N ALA A 65 -20.27 -1.91 -2.99
CA ALA A 65 -20.84 -0.93 -2.06
C ALA A 65 -21.40 -1.52 -0.75
N ARG A 66 -20.90 -2.70 -0.35
CA ARG A 66 -21.26 -3.34 0.93
C ARG A 66 -20.55 -2.68 2.11
N ASP A 67 -19.28 -2.34 1.90
CA ASP A 67 -18.49 -1.56 2.86
C ASP A 67 -18.41 -0.11 2.39
N THR A 68 -18.94 0.81 3.19
CA THR A 68 -18.93 2.26 2.93
C THR A 68 -18.10 2.97 3.99
N PRO A 69 -16.77 2.92 3.91
CA PRO A 69 -15.90 3.47 4.95
C PRO A 69 -16.07 4.98 5.07
N THR A 70 -16.09 5.47 6.30
CA THR A 70 -16.24 6.89 6.63
C THR A 70 -14.87 7.52 6.89
N ARG A 71 -14.84 8.83 7.12
CA ARG A 71 -13.59 9.54 7.38
C ARG A 71 -12.91 9.04 8.66
N ILE A 72 -11.59 8.88 8.60
CA ILE A 72 -10.76 8.53 9.75
C ILE A 72 -10.47 9.75 10.63
N ASN A 73 -10.17 9.52 11.90
CA ASN A 73 -9.70 10.57 12.81
C ASN A 73 -8.21 10.87 12.54
N THR A 74 -7.93 12.03 11.95
CA THR A 74 -6.56 12.43 11.58
C THR A 74 -5.64 12.61 12.78
N ASN A 75 -6.15 12.81 13.99
CA ASN A 75 -5.35 12.91 15.21
C ASN A 75 -4.72 11.57 15.62
N GLN A 76 -5.13 10.47 15.00
CA GLN A 76 -4.58 9.13 15.20
C GLN A 76 -3.44 8.80 14.21
N LEU A 77 -3.19 9.66 13.21
CA LEU A 77 -2.02 9.56 12.33
C LEU A 77 -0.82 10.12 13.11
N ARG A 78 -0.10 9.25 13.81
CA ARG A 78 1.10 9.57 14.59
C ARG A 78 2.31 8.81 14.05
#